data_AF-A0A0A8K018-F1
#
_entry.id   AF-A0A0A8K018-F1
#
_cell.length_a   1.000
_cell.length_b   1.000
_cell.length_c   1.000
_cell.angle_alpha   90.00
_cell.angle_beta   90.00
_cell.angle_gamma   90.00
#
_symmetry.space_group_name_H-M   'P 1'
#
loop_
_entity.id
_entity.type
_entity.pdbx_description
1 polymer ?
#
loop_
_entity_poly.entity_id
_entity_poly.type
_entity_poly.pdbx_seq_one_letter_code
_entity_poly.pdbx_strand_id
1 'polypeptide(L)'
;MSSFDVVEVALGSAVAQSGTIVIDYPENRYSGSYVGYGHKIYAEGLQRHFTQDGGEISVAFTTSITITYNGATSIPANTAVMVELNRAGDDRADILAGLPGGVTPMLPYLIDLGTPDMLDAGGICEAQSDTGAHDLTINGDLASGGVVVLDVPRNVIADSGGADTAVLTVYGEDVYGQPMAESITLNGSTAVPGKKAFKKITRVAASATISNGAFLGTGDVIGLPVFLPYNTAGLVIGDFENGTFDASLDGTLTAGVQTTPTATTGDVRGTYDPGATLDGATAIQLAVFLADPTYKGVNQYAG
;
A
#
# COMPACT_ATOMS: atom_id res chain seq x y z
N MET A 1 -3.69 -18.73 -16.31
CA MET A 1 -2.54 -18.13 -17.02
C MET A 1 -2.97 -16.70 -17.27
N SER A 2 -2.33 -15.69 -16.67
CA SER A 2 -2.79 -14.30 -16.81
C SER A 2 -2.64 -13.84 -18.26
N SER A 3 -3.70 -13.30 -18.84
CA SER A 3 -3.71 -12.71 -20.17
C SER A 3 -3.02 -11.36 -20.13
N PHE A 4 -2.29 -11.03 -21.17
CA PHE A 4 -1.58 -9.76 -21.31
C PHE A 4 -1.77 -9.19 -22.71
N ASP A 5 -1.68 -7.87 -22.81
CA ASP A 5 -1.47 -7.16 -24.07
C ASP A 5 0.01 -6.86 -24.26
N VAL A 6 0.47 -6.88 -25.52
CA VAL A 6 1.82 -6.42 -25.88
C VAL A 6 1.69 -5.20 -26.78
N VAL A 7 2.34 -4.11 -26.37
CA VAL A 7 2.42 -2.86 -27.15
C VAL A 7 3.88 -2.56 -27.45
N GLU A 8 4.19 -2.21 -28.68
CA GLU A 8 5.51 -1.73 -29.07
C GLU A 8 5.55 -0.21 -29.13
N VAL A 9 6.57 0.40 -28.55
CA VAL A 9 6.82 1.85 -28.66
C VAL A 9 8.29 2.11 -28.99
N ALA A 10 8.52 2.93 -30.01
CA ALA A 10 9.85 3.42 -30.36
C ALA A 10 10.14 4.73 -29.62
N LEU A 11 11.24 4.78 -28.87
CA LEU A 11 11.59 5.95 -28.07
C LEU A 11 12.14 7.09 -28.95
N GLY A 12 11.48 8.25 -28.96
CA GLY A 12 11.97 9.45 -29.66
C GLY A 12 13.17 10.13 -28.97
N SER A 13 13.43 9.81 -27.71
CA SER A 13 14.53 10.35 -26.90
C SER A 13 15.00 9.31 -25.89
N ALA A 14 16.16 9.54 -25.28
CA ALA A 14 16.66 8.66 -24.23
C ALA A 14 15.79 8.80 -22.96
N VAL A 15 15.48 7.69 -22.31
CA VAL A 15 14.71 7.64 -21.06
C VAL A 15 15.68 7.31 -19.92
N ALA A 16 16.07 8.33 -19.16
CA ALA A 16 16.88 8.19 -17.95
C ALA A 16 16.01 7.81 -16.74
N GLN A 17 16.63 7.56 -15.58
CA GLN A 17 15.92 7.32 -14.32
C GLN A 17 14.88 8.42 -14.06
N SER A 18 13.69 8.01 -13.62
CA SER A 18 12.48 8.82 -13.44
C SER A 18 11.87 9.39 -14.74
N GLY A 19 12.41 9.04 -15.92
CA GLY A 19 11.82 9.38 -17.21
C GLY A 19 10.56 8.56 -17.50
N THR A 20 9.69 9.09 -18.36
CA THR A 20 8.39 8.48 -18.66
C THR A 20 8.27 8.02 -20.10
N ILE A 21 7.62 6.88 -20.29
CA ILE A 21 7.13 6.38 -21.58
C ILE A 21 5.61 6.43 -21.51
N VAL A 22 4.98 7.06 -22.49
CA VAL A 22 3.52 7.19 -22.55
C VAL A 22 3.01 6.43 -23.78
N ILE A 23 2.04 5.56 -23.58
CA ILE A 23 1.38 4.81 -24.65
C ILE A 23 -0.15 4.96 -24.54
N ASP A 24 -0.82 4.92 -25.68
CA ASP A 24 -2.27 4.87 -25.74
C ASP A 24 -2.78 3.48 -25.34
N TYR A 25 -4.04 3.42 -24.89
CA TYR A 25 -4.70 2.15 -24.65
C TYR A 25 -4.84 1.36 -25.97
N PRO A 26 -4.62 0.04 -25.96
CA PRO A 26 -4.98 -0.81 -27.09
C PRO A 26 -6.48 -0.70 -27.42
N GLU A 27 -6.86 -1.09 -28.64
CA GLU A 27 -8.23 -0.97 -29.10
C GLU A 27 -9.22 -1.67 -28.15
N ASN A 28 -10.32 -0.97 -27.81
CA ASN A 28 -11.33 -1.41 -26.84
C ASN A 28 -10.81 -1.65 -25.41
N ARG A 29 -9.69 -1.03 -25.04
CA ARG A 29 -9.13 -1.06 -23.68
C ARG A 29 -9.21 0.30 -23.00
N TYR A 30 -9.22 0.27 -21.68
CA TYR A 30 -9.30 1.44 -20.80
C TYR A 30 -8.58 1.13 -19.48
N SER A 31 -8.50 2.11 -18.57
CA SER A 31 -7.75 1.97 -17.30
C SER A 31 -8.11 0.73 -16.50
N GLY A 32 -9.41 0.39 -16.41
CA GLY A 32 -9.91 -0.80 -15.72
C GLY A 32 -9.69 -2.13 -16.45
N SER A 33 -9.12 -2.14 -17.65
CA SER A 33 -8.81 -3.38 -18.38
C SER A 33 -7.55 -4.09 -17.87
N TYR A 34 -6.75 -3.43 -17.03
CA TYR A 34 -5.44 -3.90 -16.58
C TYR A 34 -5.41 -4.03 -15.07
N VAL A 35 -4.64 -5.00 -14.57
CA VAL A 35 -4.31 -5.02 -13.14
C VAL A 35 -3.38 -3.86 -12.81
N GLY A 36 -3.23 -3.52 -11.53
CA GLY A 36 -2.28 -2.47 -11.14
C GLY A 36 -0.81 -2.91 -11.24
N TYR A 37 -0.51 -4.21 -11.31
CA TYR A 37 0.79 -4.80 -10.96
C TYR A 37 1.32 -5.82 -11.99
N GLY A 38 2.57 -6.25 -11.81
CA GLY A 38 3.19 -7.32 -12.59
C GLY A 38 3.51 -6.95 -14.04
N HIS A 39 3.36 -5.69 -14.43
CA HIS A 39 3.72 -5.23 -15.77
C HIS A 39 5.22 -5.31 -16.00
N LYS A 40 5.60 -5.47 -17.27
CA LYS A 40 7.00 -5.57 -17.66
C LYS A 40 7.24 -4.78 -18.93
N ILE A 41 8.47 -4.30 -19.08
CA ILE A 41 8.97 -3.83 -20.37
C ILE A 41 10.22 -4.61 -20.75
N TYR A 42 10.45 -4.76 -22.05
CA TYR A 42 11.73 -5.19 -22.61
C TYR A 42 12.27 -4.07 -23.51
N ALA A 43 13.44 -3.55 -23.17
CA ALA A 43 14.10 -2.50 -23.95
C ALA A 43 15.21 -3.12 -24.80
N GLU A 44 15.03 -3.13 -26.13
CA GLU A 44 15.98 -3.79 -27.04
C GLU A 44 17.39 -3.20 -26.96
N GLY A 45 17.50 -1.88 -26.80
CA GLY A 45 18.77 -1.16 -26.70
C GLY A 45 19.60 -1.52 -25.46
N LEU A 46 18.97 -2.12 -24.44
CA LEU A 46 19.64 -2.64 -23.24
C LEU A 46 19.58 -4.18 -23.15
N GLN A 47 18.83 -4.84 -24.05
CA GLN A 47 18.59 -6.28 -24.07
C GLN A 47 18.14 -6.85 -22.72
N ARG A 48 17.27 -6.10 -22.02
CA ARG A 48 16.88 -6.40 -20.64
C ARG A 48 15.39 -6.17 -20.39
N HIS A 49 14.83 -7.04 -19.56
CA HIS A 49 13.53 -6.83 -18.97
C HIS A 49 13.62 -5.92 -17.75
N PHE A 50 12.58 -5.13 -17.52
CA PHE A 50 12.36 -4.36 -16.32
C PHE A 50 10.98 -4.68 -15.80
N THR A 51 10.87 -4.93 -14.50
CA THR A 51 9.64 -5.41 -13.88
C THR A 51 9.08 -4.39 -12.89
N GLN A 52 7.75 -4.27 -12.85
CA GLN A 52 7.09 -3.38 -11.90
C GLN A 52 7.26 -3.87 -10.47
N ASP A 53 7.05 -5.16 -10.23
CA ASP A 53 7.13 -5.74 -8.87
C ASP A 53 8.56 -5.74 -8.31
N GLY A 54 9.56 -5.67 -9.20
CA GLY A 54 10.97 -5.45 -8.85
C GLY A 54 11.32 -3.98 -8.57
N GLY A 55 10.36 -3.06 -8.67
CA GLY A 55 10.54 -1.62 -8.49
C GLY A 55 11.28 -0.90 -9.64
N GLU A 56 11.59 -1.60 -10.73
CA GLU A 56 12.38 -1.07 -11.85
C GLU A 56 11.55 -0.17 -12.78
N ILE A 57 10.23 -0.32 -12.74
CA ILE A 57 9.26 0.58 -13.38
C ILE A 57 8.07 0.79 -12.44
N SER A 58 7.31 1.87 -12.66
CA SER A 58 5.95 1.99 -12.13
C SER A 58 4.99 2.33 -13.26
N VAL A 59 3.80 1.74 -13.27
CA VAL A 59 2.80 1.96 -14.33
C VAL A 59 1.57 2.62 -13.72
N ALA A 60 1.09 3.70 -14.36
CA ALA A 60 -0.10 4.42 -13.98
C ALA A 60 -1.12 4.42 -15.14
N PHE A 61 -2.37 4.08 -14.83
CA PHE A 61 -3.47 4.02 -15.77
C PHE A 61 -4.41 5.21 -15.55
N THR A 62 -4.36 6.18 -16.45
CA THR A 62 -5.22 7.38 -16.41
C THR A 62 -5.96 7.53 -17.75
N THR A 63 -5.87 8.68 -18.42
CA THR A 63 -6.31 8.87 -19.81
C THR A 63 -5.40 8.16 -20.81
N SER A 64 -4.17 7.85 -20.40
CA SER A 64 -3.20 7.02 -21.11
C SER A 64 -2.47 6.12 -20.12
N ILE A 65 -1.63 5.22 -20.62
CA ILE A 65 -0.76 4.39 -19.80
C ILE A 65 0.59 5.11 -19.70
N THR A 66 0.96 5.49 -18.49
CA THR A 66 2.24 6.15 -18.20
C THR A 66 3.15 5.18 -17.45
N ILE A 67 4.32 4.90 -18.03
CA ILE A 67 5.34 4.04 -17.44
C ILE A 67 6.49 4.94 -16.99
N THR A 68 6.76 5.00 -15.70
CA THR A 68 7.93 5.66 -15.14
C THR A 68 9.07 4.65 -15.04
N TYR A 69 10.22 4.98 -15.62
CA TYR A 69 11.41 4.14 -15.61
C TYR A 69 12.28 4.44 -14.40
N ASN A 70 12.58 3.44 -13.57
CA ASN A 70 13.41 3.60 -12.37
C ASN A 70 14.81 2.94 -12.50
N GLY A 71 15.16 2.44 -13.68
CA GLY A 71 16.45 1.80 -13.92
C GLY A 71 17.62 2.79 -13.92
N ALA A 72 18.78 2.33 -13.46
CA ALA A 72 19.99 3.16 -13.31
C ALA A 72 20.68 3.52 -14.63
N THR A 73 20.51 2.71 -15.68
CA THR A 73 21.09 2.95 -17.00
C THR A 73 20.04 3.51 -17.93
N SER A 74 20.28 4.67 -18.54
CA SER A 74 19.32 5.27 -19.47
C SER A 74 19.03 4.34 -20.66
N ILE A 75 17.75 4.20 -21.01
CA ILE A 75 17.35 3.54 -22.26
C ILE A 75 17.67 4.52 -23.40
N PRO A 76 18.48 4.15 -24.40
CA PRO A 76 18.85 5.05 -25.50
C PRO A 76 17.65 5.48 -26.36
N ALA A 77 17.76 6.65 -26.99
CA ALA A 77 16.84 7.05 -28.06
C ALA A 77 16.85 6.02 -29.20
N ASN A 78 15.74 5.95 -29.95
CA ASN A 78 15.49 4.99 -31.03
C ASN A 78 15.49 3.52 -30.59
N THR A 79 15.39 3.25 -29.29
CA THR A 79 15.16 1.89 -28.78
C THR A 79 13.69 1.51 -28.96
N ALA A 80 13.42 0.34 -29.51
CA ALA A 80 12.09 -0.28 -29.41
C ALA A 80 11.91 -0.86 -28.00
N VAL A 81 10.76 -0.55 -27.40
CA VAL A 81 10.36 -1.05 -26.09
C VAL A 81 9.08 -1.86 -26.26
N MET A 82 9.15 -3.15 -25.93
CA MET A 82 7.98 -4.01 -25.83
C MET A 82 7.39 -3.85 -24.43
N VAL A 83 6.12 -3.49 -24.33
CA VAL A 83 5.39 -3.31 -23.08
C VAL A 83 4.40 -4.45 -22.92
N GLU A 84 4.59 -5.27 -21.89
CA GLU A 84 3.67 -6.35 -21.49
C GLU A 84 2.76 -5.85 -20.37
N LEU A 85 1.46 -5.74 -20.69
CA LEU A 85 0.43 -5.23 -19.80
C LEU A 85 -0.52 -6.35 -19.38
N ASN A 86 -0.36 -6.84 -18.14
CA ASN A 86 -1.27 -7.81 -17.53
C ASN A 86 -2.71 -7.28 -17.45
N ARG A 87 -3.65 -8.05 -18.00
CA ARG A 87 -5.08 -7.73 -18.01
C ARG A 87 -5.73 -8.09 -16.68
N ALA A 88 -6.77 -7.35 -16.32
CA ALA A 88 -7.62 -7.68 -15.17
C ALA A 88 -8.60 -8.82 -15.52
N GLY A 89 -8.83 -9.74 -14.57
CA GLY A 89 -9.81 -10.83 -14.66
C GLY A 89 -9.20 -12.25 -14.70
N ASP A 90 -10.07 -13.27 -14.62
CA ASP A 90 -9.66 -14.68 -14.71
C ASP A 90 -9.77 -15.18 -16.16
N ASP A 91 -8.69 -15.78 -16.66
CA ASP A 91 -8.59 -16.36 -18.00
C ASP A 91 -8.80 -17.88 -18.04
N ARG A 92 -9.42 -18.44 -17.00
CA ARG A 92 -9.86 -19.83 -16.98
C ARG A 92 -10.79 -20.13 -18.15
N ALA A 93 -10.28 -20.93 -19.09
CA ALA A 93 -10.95 -21.27 -20.35
C ALA A 93 -12.32 -21.96 -20.15
N ASP A 94 -12.50 -22.67 -19.04
CA ASP A 94 -13.75 -23.30 -18.61
C ASP A 94 -14.85 -22.30 -18.23
N ILE A 95 -14.48 -21.11 -17.74
CA ILE A 95 -15.42 -20.03 -17.38
C ILE A 95 -15.66 -19.11 -18.60
N LEU A 96 -14.63 -18.85 -19.40
CA LEU A 96 -14.70 -17.96 -20.56
C LEU A 96 -15.45 -18.53 -21.78
N ALA A 97 -15.52 -19.86 -21.93
CA ALA A 97 -16.08 -20.51 -23.12
C ALA A 97 -17.57 -20.19 -23.39
N GLY A 98 -18.30 -19.63 -22.42
CA GLY A 98 -19.70 -19.22 -22.55
C GLY A 98 -19.96 -17.72 -22.62
N LEU A 99 -18.92 -16.87 -22.52
CA LEU A 99 -19.08 -15.42 -22.42
C LEU A 99 -18.95 -14.73 -23.79
N PRO A 100 -19.80 -13.72 -24.10
CA PRO A 100 -19.62 -12.89 -25.29
C PRO A 100 -18.26 -12.19 -25.31
N GLY A 101 -17.75 -11.88 -26.52
CA GLY A 101 -16.53 -11.10 -26.66
C GLY A 101 -16.63 -9.74 -25.95
N GLY A 102 -15.58 -9.39 -25.19
CA GLY A 102 -15.53 -8.17 -24.38
C GLY A 102 -16.10 -8.31 -22.96
N VAL A 103 -16.59 -9.49 -22.58
CA VAL A 103 -17.02 -9.79 -21.19
C VAL A 103 -15.92 -10.55 -20.46
N THR A 104 -15.47 -9.98 -19.34
CA THR A 104 -14.50 -10.61 -18.45
C THR A 104 -15.17 -11.01 -17.14
N PRO A 105 -15.05 -12.27 -16.67
CA PRO A 105 -15.58 -12.65 -15.38
C PRO A 105 -14.78 -11.97 -14.25
N MET A 106 -15.48 -11.36 -13.31
CA MET A 106 -14.92 -10.86 -12.06
C MET A 106 -15.75 -11.38 -10.89
N LEU A 107 -15.08 -11.85 -9.84
CA LEU A 107 -15.74 -12.29 -8.61
C LEU A 107 -15.68 -11.16 -7.58
N PRO A 108 -16.79 -10.86 -6.88
CA PRO A 108 -16.74 -10.01 -5.71
C PRO A 108 -16.12 -10.79 -4.54
N TYR A 109 -15.31 -10.11 -3.74
CA TYR A 109 -14.73 -10.60 -2.50
C TYR A 109 -15.22 -9.76 -1.35
N LEU A 110 -15.46 -10.40 -0.21
CA LEU A 110 -15.70 -9.73 1.06
C LEU A 110 -14.41 -9.82 1.86
N ILE A 111 -13.75 -8.69 2.08
CA ILE A 111 -12.57 -8.58 2.93
C ILE A 111 -13.05 -8.33 4.36
N ASP A 112 -12.72 -9.24 5.27
CA ASP A 112 -12.96 -9.06 6.69
C ASP A 112 -11.79 -8.28 7.32
N LEU A 113 -12.10 -7.13 7.92
CA LEU A 113 -11.14 -6.27 8.61
C LEU A 113 -11.22 -6.41 10.13
N GLY A 114 -12.10 -7.29 10.63
CA GLY A 114 -12.26 -7.59 12.05
C GLY A 114 -13.10 -6.57 12.80
N THR A 115 -12.92 -6.54 14.12
CA THR A 115 -13.58 -5.63 15.08
C THR A 115 -12.51 -4.79 15.77
N PRO A 116 -12.03 -3.70 15.14
CA PRO A 116 -10.89 -2.96 15.67
C PRO A 116 -11.25 -2.28 17.00
N ASP A 117 -10.35 -2.39 17.97
CA ASP A 117 -10.44 -1.68 19.24
C ASP A 117 -10.35 -0.16 19.02
N MET A 118 -10.91 0.58 19.98
CA MET A 118 -10.77 2.04 20.00
C MET A 118 -9.30 2.45 19.95
N LEU A 119 -9.03 3.55 19.25
CA LEU A 119 -7.72 4.21 19.26
C LEU A 119 -7.20 4.39 20.69
N ASP A 120 -5.96 3.96 20.90
CA ASP A 120 -5.24 4.13 22.16
C ASP A 120 -3.91 4.84 21.88
N ALA A 121 -3.85 6.12 22.23
CA ALA A 121 -2.70 6.98 22.01
C ALA A 121 -1.44 6.53 22.76
N GLY A 122 -1.59 5.86 23.91
CA GLY A 122 -0.49 5.35 24.74
C GLY A 122 -0.26 3.85 24.62
N GLY A 123 -1.04 3.16 23.79
CA GLY A 123 -1.11 1.70 23.80
C GLY A 123 0.20 0.98 23.47
N ILE A 124 1.16 1.61 22.78
CA ILE A 124 2.44 0.98 22.42
C ILE A 124 3.58 1.43 23.32
N CYS A 125 3.78 2.74 23.43
CA CYS A 125 4.79 3.34 24.29
C CYS A 125 4.11 4.40 25.15
N GLU A 126 4.32 4.35 26.46
CA GLU A 126 3.99 5.46 27.35
C GLU A 126 4.93 6.65 27.10
N ALA A 127 4.50 7.83 27.54
CA ALA A 127 5.26 9.07 27.37
C ALA A 127 6.66 8.98 28.02
N GLN A 128 7.70 9.19 27.21
CA GLN A 128 9.09 9.05 27.62
C GLN A 128 9.93 10.23 27.14
N SER A 129 10.81 10.73 28.01
CA SER A 129 11.80 11.77 27.68
C SER A 129 13.19 11.23 27.92
N ASP A 130 14.08 11.41 26.93
CA ASP A 130 15.50 11.06 27.05
C ASP A 130 16.33 11.93 26.08
N THR A 131 17.63 11.93 26.31
CA THR A 131 18.60 12.75 25.58
C THR A 131 19.31 11.98 24.47
N GLY A 132 19.55 12.64 23.34
CA GLY A 132 20.19 12.03 22.19
C GLY A 132 19.31 10.99 21.49
N ALA A 133 19.88 10.28 20.53
CA ALA A 133 19.18 9.18 19.87
C ALA A 133 19.11 7.96 20.79
N HIS A 134 17.92 7.37 20.92
CA HIS A 134 17.64 6.27 21.84
C HIS A 134 16.47 5.44 21.34
N ASP A 135 16.30 4.25 21.90
CA ASP A 135 15.07 3.47 21.71
C ASP A 135 14.08 3.84 22.81
N LEU A 136 12.81 4.04 22.43
CA LEU A 136 11.72 4.12 23.38
C LEU A 136 11.46 2.72 23.96
N THR A 137 11.13 2.68 25.24
CA THR A 137 10.65 1.45 25.88
C THR A 137 9.24 1.17 25.41
N ILE A 138 8.98 -0.04 24.91
CA ILE A 138 7.62 -0.51 24.60
C ILE A 138 6.96 -0.98 25.90
N ASN A 139 6.21 -0.07 26.52
CA ASN A 139 5.61 -0.22 27.85
C ASN A 139 4.17 0.32 27.94
N GLY A 140 3.53 0.59 26.80
CA GLY A 140 2.12 0.98 26.74
C GLY A 140 1.15 -0.12 27.18
N ASP A 141 -0.13 0.20 27.26
CA ASP A 141 -1.17 -0.70 27.76
C ASP A 141 -1.32 -2.01 26.96
N LEU A 142 -0.97 -2.00 25.66
CA LEU A 142 -0.99 -3.18 24.80
C LEU A 142 0.35 -3.95 24.80
N ALA A 143 1.36 -3.45 25.51
CA ALA A 143 2.69 -4.05 25.53
C ALA A 143 2.76 -5.30 26.40
N SER A 144 3.38 -6.35 25.86
CA SER A 144 3.69 -7.56 26.60
C SER A 144 5.09 -8.04 26.23
N GLY A 145 6.01 -8.05 27.19
CA GLY A 145 7.39 -8.52 26.98
C GLY A 145 8.22 -7.64 26.03
N GLY A 146 7.94 -6.34 25.97
CA GLY A 146 8.65 -5.38 25.10
C GLY A 146 8.24 -5.45 23.63
N VAL A 147 7.12 -6.09 23.32
CA VAL A 147 6.50 -6.12 21.99
C VAL A 147 5.00 -5.85 22.11
N VAL A 148 4.39 -5.40 21.02
CA VAL A 148 2.94 -5.25 20.90
C VAL A 148 2.45 -6.06 19.72
N VAL A 149 1.39 -6.83 19.90
CA VAL A 149 0.63 -7.45 18.81
C VAL A 149 -0.73 -6.78 18.78
N LEU A 150 -1.04 -6.10 17.67
CA LEU A 150 -2.28 -5.35 17.52
C LEU A 150 -3.45 -6.30 17.24
N ASP A 151 -4.65 -5.88 17.62
CA ASP A 151 -5.94 -6.52 17.39
C ASP A 151 -6.19 -6.77 15.90
N VAL A 152 -5.93 -5.76 15.07
CA VAL A 152 -5.97 -5.79 13.60
C VAL A 152 -4.71 -5.12 13.03
N PRO A 153 -4.33 -5.38 11.77
CA PRO A 153 -3.28 -4.58 11.13
C PRO A 153 -3.76 -3.13 11.02
N ARG A 154 -3.07 -2.17 11.61
CA ARG A 154 -3.49 -0.76 11.63
C ARG A 154 -2.30 0.19 11.71
N ASN A 155 -2.52 1.45 11.35
CA ASN A 155 -1.49 2.47 11.52
C ASN A 155 -1.22 2.75 13.00
N VAL A 156 -0.06 3.34 13.24
CA VAL A 156 0.33 3.84 14.56
C VAL A 156 0.26 5.36 14.55
N ILE A 157 0.10 5.97 15.73
CA ILE A 157 0.11 7.42 15.89
C ILE A 157 1.24 7.82 16.82
N ALA A 158 2.09 8.72 16.37
CA ALA A 158 3.18 9.30 17.15
C ALA A 158 2.79 10.68 17.66
N ASP A 159 3.02 10.94 18.94
CA ASP A 159 2.80 12.27 19.52
C ASP A 159 3.78 12.51 20.67
N SER A 160 3.77 13.74 21.19
CA SER A 160 4.55 14.14 22.36
C SER A 160 3.80 15.21 23.14
N GLY A 161 4.04 15.28 24.45
CA GLY A 161 3.39 16.27 25.33
C GLY A 161 3.75 17.74 25.05
N GLY A 162 4.54 18.04 24.01
CA GLY A 162 4.99 19.37 23.68
C GLY A 162 5.75 19.44 22.35
N ALA A 163 6.63 20.44 22.22
CA ALA A 163 7.25 20.80 20.94
C ALA A 163 8.46 19.93 20.54
N ASP A 164 8.33 18.61 20.59
CA ASP A 164 9.36 17.70 20.08
C ASP A 164 9.25 17.54 18.55
N THR A 165 10.41 17.39 17.88
CA THR A 165 10.52 17.30 16.42
C THR A 165 11.40 16.14 15.94
N ALA A 166 11.74 15.23 16.86
CA ALA A 166 12.51 14.04 16.52
C ALA A 166 11.70 13.13 15.58
N VAL A 167 12.42 12.29 14.83
CA VAL A 167 11.83 11.23 14.03
C VAL A 167 11.72 9.99 14.89
N LEU A 168 10.51 9.45 15.03
CA LEU A 168 10.28 8.12 15.59
C LEU A 168 10.27 7.12 14.43
N THR A 169 11.24 6.22 14.41
CA THR A 169 11.26 5.10 13.47
C THR A 169 10.72 3.86 14.15
N VAL A 170 9.56 3.42 13.67
CA VAL A 170 8.82 2.27 14.16
C VAL A 170 9.23 1.05 13.33
N TYR A 171 9.64 -0.02 14.00
CA TYR A 171 9.97 -1.31 13.39
C TYR A 171 8.97 -2.36 13.86
N GLY A 172 8.58 -3.23 12.94
CA GLY A 172 7.60 -4.25 13.23
C GLY A 172 7.39 -5.21 12.08
N GLU A 173 6.24 -5.88 12.11
CA GLU A 173 5.82 -6.83 11.09
C GLU A 173 4.41 -6.47 10.61
N ASP A 174 4.13 -6.75 9.35
CA ASP A 174 2.79 -6.67 8.79
C ASP A 174 1.93 -7.91 9.13
N VAL A 175 0.69 -7.96 8.61
CA VAL A 175 -0.27 -9.06 8.82
C VAL A 175 0.26 -10.45 8.41
N TYR A 176 1.30 -10.51 7.57
CA TYR A 176 1.92 -11.74 7.09
C TYR A 176 3.28 -12.02 7.72
N GLY A 177 3.64 -11.30 8.79
CA GLY A 177 4.91 -11.46 9.47
C GLY A 177 6.10 -10.93 8.68
N GLN A 178 5.89 -10.12 7.63
CA GLN A 178 6.99 -9.52 6.88
C GLN A 178 7.52 -8.30 7.63
N PRO A 179 8.84 -8.20 7.85
CA PRO A 179 9.43 -7.08 8.57
C PRO A 179 9.23 -5.78 7.79
N MET A 180 8.87 -4.72 8.50
CA MET A 180 8.76 -3.38 7.92
C MET A 180 9.14 -2.27 8.91
N ALA A 181 9.45 -1.09 8.38
CA ALA A 181 9.77 0.10 9.12
C ALA A 181 9.06 1.34 8.57
N GLU A 182 8.69 2.26 9.46
CA GLU A 182 8.15 3.58 9.14
C GLU A 182 8.82 4.66 9.99
N SER A 183 9.21 5.77 9.37
CA SER A 183 9.71 6.97 10.04
C SER A 183 8.62 8.03 10.10
N ILE A 184 8.24 8.43 11.32
CA ILE A 184 7.21 9.41 11.61
C ILE A 184 7.86 10.60 12.33
N THR A 185 7.82 11.77 11.72
CA THR A 185 8.39 13.00 12.30
C THR A 185 7.37 13.63 13.25
N LEU A 186 7.74 13.78 14.52
CA LEU A 186 6.94 14.57 15.46
C LEU A 186 6.83 16.01 14.96
N ASN A 187 5.65 16.61 15.06
CA ASN A 187 5.38 17.95 14.54
C ASN A 187 5.33 19.03 15.65
N GLY A 188 5.50 18.63 16.91
CA GLY A 188 5.51 19.49 18.09
C GLY A 188 4.18 20.12 18.48
N SER A 189 3.04 19.64 17.94
CA SER A 189 1.72 20.21 18.26
C SER A 189 0.56 19.22 18.30
N THR A 190 0.53 18.24 17.41
CA THR A 190 -0.55 17.27 17.32
C THR A 190 -0.03 15.88 17.01
N ALA A 191 -0.82 14.89 17.38
CA ALA A 191 -0.62 13.51 16.96
C ALA A 191 -0.42 13.40 15.43
N VAL A 192 0.58 12.63 15.02
CA VAL A 192 0.99 12.41 13.63
C VAL A 192 0.70 10.95 13.26
N PRO A 193 -0.29 10.71 12.38
CA PRO A 193 -0.61 9.35 11.97
C PRO A 193 0.46 8.80 11.03
N GLY A 194 0.85 7.54 11.26
CA GLY A 194 1.60 6.72 10.32
C GLY A 194 0.76 6.35 9.10
N LYS A 195 1.46 5.93 8.06
CA LYS A 195 0.92 5.57 6.74
C LYS A 195 0.96 4.08 6.46
N LYS A 196 1.73 3.30 7.23
CA LYS A 196 1.82 1.84 7.09
C LYS A 196 0.99 1.16 8.18
N ALA A 197 0.44 -0.02 7.87
CA ALA A 197 -0.37 -0.77 8.81
C ALA A 197 0.42 -1.93 9.43
N PHE A 198 0.76 -1.79 10.71
CA PHE A 198 1.49 -2.81 11.48
C PHE A 198 0.53 -3.82 12.10
N LYS A 199 0.96 -5.09 12.17
CA LYS A 199 0.31 -6.12 13.00
C LYS A 199 1.08 -6.37 14.29
N LYS A 200 2.39 -6.14 14.28
CA LYS A 200 3.26 -6.32 15.45
C LYS A 200 4.32 -5.24 15.46
N ILE A 201 4.58 -4.66 16.64
CA ILE A 201 5.64 -3.68 16.88
C ILE A 201 6.70 -4.33 17.75
N THR A 202 7.96 -4.15 17.36
CA THR A 202 9.11 -4.77 18.04
C THR A 202 10.16 -3.77 18.49
N ARG A 203 10.18 -2.56 17.93
CA ARG A 203 11.09 -1.49 18.34
C ARG A 203 10.59 -0.13 17.88
N VAL A 204 10.83 0.90 18.68
CA VAL A 204 10.62 2.31 18.30
C VAL A 204 11.89 3.09 18.63
N ALA A 205 12.51 3.71 17.63
CA ALA A 205 13.77 4.45 17.77
C ALA A 205 13.54 5.95 17.56
N ALA A 206 13.93 6.77 18.52
CA ALA A 206 13.97 8.22 18.40
C ALA A 206 15.31 8.69 17.82
N SER A 207 15.26 9.55 16.81
CA SER A 207 16.46 10.05 16.13
C SER A 207 17.25 11.10 16.92
N ALA A 208 16.65 11.68 17.96
CA ALA A 208 17.19 12.79 18.73
C ALA A 208 16.52 12.88 20.11
N THR A 209 16.97 13.84 20.93
CA THR A 209 16.38 14.15 22.23
C THR A 209 14.87 14.33 22.15
N ILE A 210 14.18 13.73 23.11
CA ILE A 210 12.75 13.91 23.38
C ILE A 210 12.63 14.66 24.70
N SER A 211 12.13 15.89 24.69
CA SER A 211 12.07 16.74 25.88
C SER A 211 10.70 16.69 26.57
N ASN A 212 9.63 16.43 25.81
CA ASN A 212 8.26 16.63 26.25
C ASN A 212 7.46 15.33 26.36
N GLY A 213 8.14 14.17 26.43
CA GLY A 213 7.49 12.88 26.60
C GLY A 213 6.85 12.40 25.30
N ALA A 214 7.62 11.78 24.42
CA ALA A 214 7.07 11.15 23.22
C ALA A 214 6.43 9.81 23.56
N PHE A 215 5.31 9.52 22.91
CA PHE A 215 4.54 8.29 23.06
C PHE A 215 4.07 7.80 21.69
N LEU A 216 3.66 6.53 21.65
CA LEU A 216 3.19 5.88 20.43
C LEU A 216 1.96 5.03 20.76
N GLY A 217 0.96 5.14 19.89
CA GLY A 217 -0.32 4.46 20.06
C GLY A 217 -0.84 3.85 18.77
N THR A 218 -2.02 3.26 18.84
CA THR A 218 -2.78 2.80 17.67
C THR A 218 -3.48 3.98 16.98
N GLY A 219 -3.88 3.82 15.72
CA GLY A 219 -4.73 4.76 14.98
C GLY A 219 -5.88 4.05 14.28
N ASP A 220 -6.83 4.79 13.70
CA ASP A 220 -8.07 4.21 13.15
C ASP A 220 -7.97 3.74 11.69
N VAL A 221 -6.78 3.86 11.07
CA VAL A 221 -6.57 3.45 9.69
C VAL A 221 -6.15 1.98 9.63
N ILE A 222 -7.00 1.14 9.06
CA ILE A 222 -6.85 -0.33 9.01
C ILE A 222 -6.09 -0.75 7.74
N GLY A 223 -5.15 -1.68 7.89
CA GLY A 223 -4.41 -2.28 6.79
C GLY A 223 -5.20 -3.35 6.04
N LEU A 224 -5.12 -3.33 4.72
CA LEU A 224 -5.76 -4.35 3.90
C LEU A 224 -4.88 -5.61 3.82
N PRO A 225 -5.47 -6.82 3.86
CA PRO A 225 -4.72 -8.06 3.68
C PRO A 225 -4.31 -8.28 2.21
N VAL A 226 -4.94 -7.59 1.26
CA VAL A 226 -4.72 -7.76 -0.17
C VAL A 226 -4.44 -6.41 -0.82
N PHE A 227 -3.70 -6.43 -1.92
CA PHE A 227 -3.38 -5.22 -2.66
C PHE A 227 -4.62 -4.57 -3.25
N LEU A 228 -4.84 -3.31 -2.88
CA LEU A 228 -5.82 -2.43 -3.48
C LEU A 228 -5.14 -1.54 -4.53
N PRO A 229 -5.46 -1.70 -5.83
CA PRO A 229 -4.76 -0.98 -6.90
C PRO A 229 -5.11 0.51 -7.02
N TYR A 230 -6.26 0.95 -6.50
CA TYR A 230 -6.77 2.30 -6.74
C TYR A 230 -7.45 2.91 -5.51
N ASN A 231 -7.35 4.23 -5.36
CA ASN A 231 -7.98 5.02 -4.27
C ASN A 231 -9.48 5.25 -4.50
N THR A 232 -10.12 4.54 -5.42
CA THR A 232 -11.45 4.88 -5.93
C THR A 232 -12.40 3.70 -5.81
N ALA A 233 -13.66 3.99 -5.49
CA ALA A 233 -14.77 3.05 -5.41
C ALA A 233 -15.12 2.33 -6.73
N GLY A 234 -14.28 2.40 -7.76
CA GLY A 234 -14.49 1.67 -9.01
C GLY A 234 -14.40 0.15 -8.82
N LEU A 235 -13.58 -0.30 -7.86
CA LEU A 235 -13.45 -1.72 -7.50
C LEU A 235 -14.06 -2.04 -6.14
N VAL A 236 -13.98 -1.13 -5.17
CA VAL A 236 -14.68 -1.27 -3.88
C VAL A 236 -16.10 -0.78 -4.05
N ILE A 237 -17.07 -1.68 -3.94
CA ILE A 237 -18.48 -1.40 -4.22
C ILE A 237 -19.28 -0.99 -2.98
N GLY A 238 -18.64 -1.02 -1.81
CA GLY A 238 -19.20 -0.61 -0.54
C GLY A 238 -18.53 -1.31 0.63
N ASP A 239 -18.96 -0.97 1.82
CA ASP A 239 -18.51 -1.51 3.09
C ASP A 239 -19.67 -2.11 3.88
N PHE A 240 -19.33 -2.86 4.93
CA PHE A 240 -20.29 -3.41 5.87
C PHE A 240 -19.91 -3.02 7.28
N GLU A 241 -20.89 -2.54 8.03
CA GLU A 241 -20.82 -2.33 9.47
C GLU A 241 -21.79 -3.30 10.16
N ASN A 242 -21.26 -4.23 10.94
CA ASN A 242 -22.06 -5.26 11.62
C ASN A 242 -23.02 -6.01 10.66
N GLY A 243 -22.57 -6.24 9.42
CA GLY A 243 -23.35 -6.91 8.38
C GLY A 243 -24.36 -6.01 7.65
N THR A 244 -24.42 -4.72 7.96
CA THR A 244 -25.23 -3.74 7.20
C THR A 244 -24.40 -3.19 6.05
N PHE A 245 -24.82 -3.46 4.82
CA PHE A 245 -24.14 -2.98 3.62
C PHE A 245 -24.41 -1.49 3.35
N ASP A 246 -23.37 -0.71 3.15
CA ASP A 246 -23.44 0.64 2.58
C ASP A 246 -22.74 0.68 1.20
N ALA A 247 -23.54 0.93 0.16
CA ALA A 247 -23.04 1.06 -1.21
C ALA A 247 -22.36 2.41 -1.49
N SER A 248 -22.48 3.39 -0.58
CA SER A 248 -21.86 4.70 -0.73
C SER A 248 -20.41 4.76 -0.28
N LEU A 249 -19.92 3.69 0.37
CA LEU A 249 -18.62 3.61 1.03
C LEU A 249 -18.45 4.70 2.08
N ASP A 250 -18.78 4.41 3.32
CA ASP A 250 -18.59 5.36 4.43
C ASP A 250 -17.16 5.24 4.96
N GLY A 251 -16.19 5.80 4.23
CA GLY A 251 -14.79 5.83 4.66
C GLY A 251 -13.80 6.20 3.55
N THR A 252 -12.52 6.26 3.90
CA THR A 252 -11.45 6.69 2.99
C THR A 252 -10.52 5.54 2.65
N LEU A 253 -10.35 5.25 1.36
CA LEU A 253 -9.39 4.27 0.86
C LEU A 253 -8.07 4.92 0.47
N THR A 254 -6.98 4.24 0.79
CA THR A 254 -5.65 4.50 0.24
C THR A 254 -5.14 3.24 -0.46
N ALA A 255 -4.76 3.36 -1.72
CA ALA A 255 -4.22 2.28 -2.54
C ALA A 255 -2.85 1.83 -2.04
N GLY A 256 -2.53 0.58 -2.34
CA GLY A 256 -1.20 0.03 -2.08
C GLY A 256 -0.13 0.74 -2.88
N VAL A 257 1.00 1.02 -2.23
CA VAL A 257 2.20 1.55 -2.86
C VAL A 257 2.83 0.50 -3.75
N GLN A 258 3.18 0.90 -4.98
CA GLN A 258 3.91 0.04 -5.93
C GLN A 258 5.25 0.59 -6.40
N THR A 259 5.58 1.82 -6.05
CA THR A 259 6.97 2.28 -6.12
C THR A 259 7.79 1.54 -5.06
N THR A 260 9.11 1.46 -5.24
CA THR A 260 10.03 0.91 -4.22
C THR A 260 9.73 1.49 -2.83
N PRO A 261 9.27 0.67 -1.87
CA PRO A 261 8.90 1.18 -0.55
C PRO A 261 10.09 1.72 0.22
N THR A 262 9.85 2.74 1.02
CA THR A 262 10.82 3.34 1.94
C THR A 262 10.19 3.52 3.32
N ALA A 263 10.96 4.07 4.26
CA ALA A 263 10.48 4.43 5.59
C ALA A 263 9.35 5.49 5.57
N THR A 264 9.10 6.19 4.45
CA THR A 264 8.13 7.29 4.38
C THR A 264 7.03 7.10 3.32
N THR A 265 7.11 6.03 2.53
CA THR A 265 6.02 5.62 1.63
C THR A 265 4.86 5.03 2.43
N GLY A 266 3.66 5.05 1.85
CA GLY A 266 2.49 4.37 2.42
C GLY A 266 2.61 2.85 2.46
N ASP A 267 1.51 2.21 2.86
CA ASP A 267 1.35 0.76 2.93
C ASP A 267 1.41 0.11 1.53
N VAL A 268 2.05 -1.06 1.40
CA VAL A 268 2.20 -1.75 0.11
C VAL A 268 0.91 -2.42 -0.37
N ARG A 269 -0.07 -2.66 0.50
CA ARG A 269 -1.38 -3.23 0.17
C ARG A 269 -2.45 -2.16 0.10
N GLY A 270 -2.29 -1.12 0.90
CA GLY A 270 -3.27 -0.05 1.04
C GLY A 270 -4.00 -0.15 2.37
N THR A 271 -4.78 0.87 2.65
CA THR A 271 -5.48 1.03 3.92
C THR A 271 -6.89 1.53 3.71
N TYR A 272 -7.72 1.34 4.73
CA TYR A 272 -9.07 1.85 4.82
C TYR A 272 -9.26 2.53 6.18
N ASP A 273 -9.76 3.75 6.15
CA ASP A 273 -10.17 4.54 7.30
C ASP A 273 -11.71 4.55 7.34
N PRO A 274 -12.35 3.68 8.14
CA PRO A 274 -13.80 3.58 8.19
C PRO A 274 -14.43 4.87 8.75
N GLY A 275 -15.61 5.24 8.25
CA GLY A 275 -16.46 6.27 8.86
C GLY A 275 -17.09 5.80 10.18
N ALA A 276 -17.15 4.47 10.37
CA ALA A 276 -17.55 3.82 11.60
C ALA A 276 -16.69 4.22 12.80
N THR A 277 -17.29 4.24 13.99
CA THR A 277 -16.52 4.30 15.24
C THR A 277 -15.90 2.93 15.54
N LEU A 278 -14.59 2.89 15.73
CA LEU A 278 -13.87 1.70 16.18
C LEU A 278 -13.98 1.59 17.71
N ASP A 279 -14.53 0.47 18.19
CA ASP A 279 -14.89 0.26 19.60
C ASP A 279 -14.64 -1.16 20.11
N GLY A 280 -13.97 -2.00 19.32
CA GLY A 280 -13.72 -3.41 19.63
C GLY A 280 -14.94 -4.32 19.43
N ALA A 281 -16.08 -3.77 19.00
CA ALA A 281 -17.33 -4.51 18.79
C ALA A 281 -17.84 -4.41 17.36
N THR A 282 -17.65 -3.26 16.70
CA THR A 282 -18.13 -3.00 15.35
C THR A 282 -17.30 -3.76 14.33
N ALA A 283 -17.92 -4.72 13.65
CA ALA A 283 -17.27 -5.50 12.60
C ALA A 283 -17.25 -4.72 11.28
N ILE A 284 -16.06 -4.58 10.69
CA ILE A 284 -15.82 -3.85 9.44
C ILE A 284 -15.48 -4.83 8.32
N GLN A 285 -16.13 -4.69 7.17
CA GLN A 285 -15.80 -5.48 5.98
C GLN A 285 -15.88 -4.62 4.71
N LEU A 286 -15.11 -4.98 3.68
CA LEU A 286 -15.17 -4.33 2.37
C LEU A 286 -15.65 -5.30 1.31
N ALA A 287 -16.65 -4.91 0.51
CA ALA A 287 -16.99 -5.63 -0.71
C ALA A 287 -16.21 -5.05 -1.90
N VAL A 288 -15.42 -5.89 -2.57
CA VAL A 288 -14.48 -5.44 -3.59
C VAL A 288 -14.37 -6.43 -4.76
N PHE A 289 -14.24 -5.89 -5.96
CA PHE A 289 -13.80 -6.62 -7.14
C PHE A 289 -12.28 -6.60 -7.23
N LEU A 290 -11.65 -7.78 -7.15
CA LEU A 290 -10.20 -7.91 -7.29
C LEU A 290 -9.90 -8.83 -8.47
N ALA A 291 -9.00 -8.39 -9.34
CA ALA A 291 -8.54 -9.17 -10.46
C ALA A 291 -7.73 -10.40 -10.02
N ASP A 292 -6.89 -10.24 -8.99
CA ASP A 292 -6.30 -11.38 -8.29
C ASP A 292 -6.23 -11.08 -6.78
N PRO A 293 -7.02 -11.80 -5.95
CA PRO A 293 -7.12 -11.59 -4.50
C PRO A 293 -5.94 -12.17 -3.71
N THR A 294 -4.96 -12.78 -4.39
CA THR A 294 -3.78 -13.38 -3.76
C THR A 294 -2.57 -12.46 -3.79
N TYR A 295 -2.60 -11.38 -4.60
CA TYR A 295 -1.52 -10.41 -4.68
C TYR A 295 -1.47 -9.51 -3.44
N LYS A 296 -0.30 -9.45 -2.79
CA LYS A 296 -0.08 -8.80 -1.49
C LYS A 296 0.69 -7.48 -1.60
N GLY A 297 0.85 -6.94 -2.80
CA GLY A 297 1.69 -5.77 -3.07
C GLY A 297 3.17 -6.14 -3.19
N VAL A 298 3.99 -5.12 -3.42
CA VAL A 298 5.44 -5.24 -3.49
C VAL A 298 6.06 -5.57 -2.12
N ASN A 299 7.34 -5.94 -2.10
CA ASN A 299 8.05 -6.26 -0.86
C ASN A 299 8.09 -5.06 0.11
N GLN A 300 7.95 -5.34 1.40
CA GLN A 300 8.04 -4.32 2.46
C GLN A 300 9.45 -3.70 2.56
N TYR A 301 9.51 -2.48 3.08
CA TYR A 301 10.76 -1.84 3.47
C TYR A 301 11.10 -2.18 4.93
N ALA A 302 12.19 -2.92 5.16
CA ALA A 302 12.55 -3.44 6.48
C ALA A 302 13.48 -2.54 7.32
N GLY A 303 13.84 -1.34 6.84
CA GLY A 303 14.87 -0.48 7.45
C GLY A 303 16.19 -0.53 6.72
#